data_AF-A0A450X7X2-F1
#
_entry.id   AF-A0A450X7X2-F1
#
_cell.length_a   1.000
_cell.length_b   1.000
_cell.length_c   1.000
_cell.angle_alpha   90.00
_cell.angle_beta   90.00
_cell.angle_gamma   90.00
#
_symmetry.space_group_name_H-M   'P 1'
#
loop_
_entity.id
_entity.type
_entity.pdbx_description
1 polymer ?
#
loop_
_entity_poly.entity_id
_entity_poly.type
_entity_poly.pdbx_seq_one_letter_code
_entity_poly.pdbx_strand_id
1 'polypeptide(L)'
;MNELALFAGGGGSILAGSILGFRTVCAVEIDPGKRAILLDRQRDGTLPPFPIWDDIRTFDPEPWRGIVQVVAGGFPCQDISLCKRGAKGITGERSGLWSEMARIVRHLQPRLTIVENTPVLTSRGLGRVLGDLAEMGMDARWGVFSAAVLGCAHYRHRIFLVAYPNGTVPEGLDRPKPVCIDPQESRRRQSARAIDAALPADDYARMPRDPDVLARGMDGLEATGAGWVPKVAARAVSVLSGVE
;
A
#
# COMPACT_ATOMS: atom_id res chain seq x y z
N MET A 1 1.47 -1.34 15.83
CA MET A 1 0.13 -0.69 15.76
C MET A 1 -0.84 -1.58 15.00
N ASN A 2 -2.15 -1.52 15.29
CA ASN A 2 -3.15 -2.31 14.57
C ASN A 2 -3.56 -1.62 13.25
N GLU A 3 -3.49 -2.36 12.14
CA GLU A 3 -3.70 -1.86 10.77
C GLU A 3 -4.99 -2.40 10.14
N LEU A 4 -5.77 -1.50 9.54
CA LEU A 4 -6.80 -1.81 8.56
C LEU A 4 -6.24 -1.54 7.16
N ALA A 5 -6.09 -2.60 6.36
CA ALA A 5 -5.57 -2.51 4.99
C ALA A 5 -6.72 -2.41 3.98
N LEU A 6 -6.96 -1.23 3.44
CA LEU A 6 -7.95 -0.95 2.41
C LEU A 6 -7.35 -1.10 1.02
N PHE A 7 -8.11 -1.60 0.06
CA PHE A 7 -7.63 -1.90 -1.30
C PHE A 7 -6.37 -2.77 -1.24
N ALA A 8 -6.43 -3.83 -0.44
CA ALA A 8 -5.25 -4.58 0.00
C ALA A 8 -4.47 -5.23 -1.14
N GLY A 9 -5.13 -5.48 -2.28
CA GLY A 9 -4.57 -6.21 -3.40
C GLY A 9 -4.09 -7.59 -2.95
N GLY A 10 -2.92 -8.00 -3.43
CA GLY A 10 -2.26 -9.21 -2.96
C GLY A 10 -1.53 -9.02 -1.62
N GLY A 11 -1.65 -7.88 -0.94
CA GLY A 11 -1.09 -7.63 0.39
C GLY A 11 0.21 -6.81 0.40
N GLY A 12 0.50 -6.03 -0.63
CA GLY A 12 1.70 -5.17 -0.64
C GLY A 12 1.71 -4.14 0.50
N SER A 13 0.56 -3.54 0.84
CA SER A 13 0.41 -2.65 2.00
C SER A 13 0.58 -3.39 3.32
N ILE A 14 -0.01 -4.58 3.44
CA ILE A 14 0.07 -5.46 4.61
C ILE A 14 1.53 -5.84 4.91
N LEU A 15 2.29 -6.22 3.88
CA LEU A 15 3.71 -6.53 4.02
C LEU A 15 4.53 -5.30 4.39
N ALA A 16 4.21 -4.12 3.84
CA ALA A 16 4.85 -2.86 4.25
C ALA A 16 4.57 -2.56 5.73
N GLY A 17 3.31 -2.74 6.17
CA GLY A 17 2.91 -2.62 7.56
C GLY A 17 3.67 -3.59 8.46
N SER A 18 3.82 -4.85 8.06
CA SER A 18 4.61 -5.83 8.80
C SER A 18 6.08 -5.41 8.96
N ILE A 19 6.69 -4.79 7.96
CA ILE A 19 8.06 -4.25 8.06
C ILE A 19 8.13 -3.09 9.07
N LEU A 20 7.06 -2.28 9.18
CA LEU A 20 6.93 -1.17 10.11
C LEU A 20 6.47 -1.60 11.53
N GLY A 21 6.32 -2.89 11.79
CA GLY A 21 5.83 -3.41 13.08
C GLY A 21 4.31 -3.27 13.27
N PHE A 22 3.54 -3.16 12.17
CA PHE A 22 2.09 -3.17 12.22
C PHE A 22 1.56 -4.60 12.23
N ARG A 23 0.39 -4.76 12.86
CA ARG A 23 -0.39 -5.98 12.84
C ARG A 23 -1.68 -5.70 12.07
N THR A 24 -1.84 -6.32 10.91
CA THR A 24 -3.10 -6.24 10.17
C THR A 24 -4.21 -6.95 10.95
N VAL A 25 -5.30 -6.23 11.22
CA VAL A 25 -6.49 -6.74 11.94
C VAL A 25 -7.66 -6.99 11.00
N CYS A 26 -7.66 -6.37 9.82
CA CYS A 26 -8.61 -6.64 8.75
C CYS A 26 -8.05 -6.11 7.41
N ALA A 27 -8.43 -6.75 6.32
CA ALA A 27 -8.17 -6.29 4.97
C ALA A 27 -9.48 -6.14 4.19
N VAL A 28 -9.54 -5.19 3.26
CA VAL A 28 -10.66 -4.99 2.33
C VAL A 28 -10.14 -5.06 0.90
N GLU A 29 -10.65 -6.02 0.12
CA GLU A 29 -10.22 -6.24 -1.27
C GLU A 29 -11.35 -6.80 -2.13
N ILE A 30 -11.70 -6.09 -3.21
CA ILE A 30 -12.86 -6.42 -4.06
C ILE A 30 -12.57 -7.56 -5.05
N ASP A 31 -11.31 -7.75 -5.45
CA ASP A 31 -10.91 -8.78 -6.40
C ASP A 31 -10.80 -10.16 -5.71
N PRO A 32 -11.61 -11.16 -6.12
CA PRO A 32 -11.59 -12.48 -5.51
C PRO A 32 -10.26 -13.22 -5.68
N GLY A 33 -9.54 -12.99 -6.79
CA GLY A 33 -8.22 -13.58 -7.02
C GLY A 33 -7.18 -13.01 -6.07
N LYS A 34 -7.20 -11.70 -5.80
CA LYS A 34 -6.34 -11.06 -4.80
C LYS A 34 -6.68 -11.51 -3.38
N ARG A 35 -7.97 -11.66 -3.05
CA ARG A 35 -8.38 -12.28 -1.78
C ARG A 35 -7.87 -13.71 -1.63
N ALA A 36 -7.92 -14.52 -2.69
CA ALA A 36 -7.38 -15.88 -2.68
C ALA A 36 -5.88 -15.90 -2.37
N ILE A 37 -5.11 -14.99 -2.97
CA ILE A 37 -3.68 -14.83 -2.68
C ILE A 37 -3.44 -14.50 -1.19
N LEU A 38 -4.23 -13.59 -0.60
CA LEU A 38 -4.14 -13.26 0.82
C LEU A 38 -4.43 -14.48 1.71
N LEU A 39 -5.47 -15.25 1.37
CA LEU A 39 -5.84 -16.48 2.09
C LEU A 39 -4.74 -17.54 2.00
N ASP A 40 -4.13 -17.72 0.82
CA ASP A 40 -3.04 -18.69 0.65
C ASP A 40 -1.80 -18.28 1.46
N ARG A 41 -1.50 -16.97 1.54
CA ARG A 41 -0.44 -16.44 2.42
C ARG A 41 -0.75 -16.60 3.90
N GLN A 42 -2.03 -16.61 4.29
CA GLN A 42 -2.41 -16.94 5.67
C GLN A 42 -2.24 -18.44 5.94
N ARG A 43 -2.57 -19.30 4.96
CA ARG A 43 -2.44 -20.76 5.07
C ARG A 43 -0.99 -21.22 5.16
N ASP A 44 -0.10 -20.60 4.39
CA ASP A 44 1.33 -20.93 4.37
C ASP A 44 2.12 -20.29 5.52
N GLY A 45 1.47 -19.48 6.37
CA GLY A 45 2.06 -18.86 7.55
C GLY A 45 2.86 -17.57 7.27
N THR A 46 2.87 -17.08 6.04
CA THR A 46 3.55 -15.82 5.68
C THR A 46 2.84 -14.60 6.27
N LEU A 47 1.51 -14.63 6.27
CA LEU A 47 0.70 -13.61 6.91
C LEU A 47 -0.02 -14.22 8.12
N PRO A 48 -0.09 -13.51 9.26
CA PRO A 48 -0.99 -13.91 10.34
C PRO A 48 -2.45 -13.95 9.86
N PRO A 49 -3.32 -14.76 10.48
CA PRO A 49 -4.74 -14.79 10.12
C PRO A 49 -5.45 -13.48 10.49
N PHE A 50 -6.26 -12.96 9.57
CA PHE A 50 -7.15 -11.81 9.75
C PHE A 50 -8.37 -11.91 8.81
N PRO A 51 -9.52 -11.31 9.17
CA PRO A 51 -10.68 -11.26 8.29
C PRO A 51 -10.42 -10.42 7.03
N ILE A 52 -10.95 -10.88 5.90
CA ILE A 52 -10.88 -10.20 4.60
C ILE A 52 -12.31 -9.88 4.15
N TRP A 53 -12.63 -8.59 4.05
CA TRP A 53 -13.88 -8.09 3.50
C TRP A 53 -13.74 -7.83 2.00
N ASP A 54 -14.86 -7.81 1.27
CA ASP A 54 -14.88 -7.63 -0.18
C ASP A 54 -14.98 -6.15 -0.59
N ASP A 55 -16.14 -5.52 -0.46
CA ASP A 55 -16.41 -4.17 -0.95
C ASP A 55 -16.30 -3.13 0.18
N ILE A 56 -15.45 -2.14 -0.03
CA ILE A 56 -15.29 -0.99 0.87
C ILE A 56 -16.60 -0.20 1.04
N ARG A 57 -17.49 -0.22 0.04
CA ARG A 57 -18.78 0.49 0.07
C ARG A 57 -19.76 -0.14 1.08
N THR A 58 -19.64 -1.44 1.32
CA THR A 58 -20.46 -2.19 2.28
C THR A 58 -19.74 -2.45 3.59
N PHE A 59 -18.45 -2.12 3.68
CA PHE A 59 -17.66 -2.26 4.89
C PHE A 59 -18.16 -1.31 5.98
N ASP A 60 -18.65 -1.92 7.07
CA ASP A 60 -19.01 -1.24 8.31
C ASP A 60 -17.76 -1.04 9.18
N PRO A 61 -17.29 0.18 9.46
CA PRO A 61 -16.11 0.38 10.29
C PRO A 61 -16.37 0.29 11.80
N GLU A 62 -17.62 0.24 12.27
CA GLU A 62 -17.95 0.37 13.71
C GLU A 62 -17.28 -0.69 14.59
N PRO A 63 -17.26 -2.00 14.24
CA PRO A 63 -16.57 -3.01 15.05
C PRO A 63 -15.06 -2.80 15.23
N TRP A 64 -14.45 -1.94 14.41
CA TRP A 64 -13.01 -1.65 14.43
C TRP A 64 -12.66 -0.36 15.17
N ARG A 65 -13.67 0.42 15.59
CA ARG A 65 -13.50 1.66 16.34
C ARG A 65 -12.76 1.40 17.65
N GLY A 66 -11.72 2.20 17.94
CA GLY A 66 -10.87 2.03 19.12
C GLY A 66 -9.85 0.89 19.04
N ILE A 67 -9.94 0.01 18.03
CA ILE A 67 -8.99 -1.08 17.79
C ILE A 67 -7.97 -0.67 16.73
N VAL A 68 -8.45 -0.14 15.60
CA VAL A 68 -7.62 0.27 14.47
C VAL A 68 -6.88 1.56 14.82
N GLN A 69 -5.56 1.54 14.60
CA GLN A 69 -4.67 2.66 14.84
C GLN A 69 -4.07 3.19 13.54
N VAL A 70 -3.97 2.34 12.51
CA VAL A 70 -3.46 2.66 11.18
C VAL A 70 -4.48 2.29 10.13
N VAL A 71 -4.81 3.22 9.23
CA VAL A 71 -5.55 2.92 8.00
C VAL A 71 -4.60 3.09 6.83
N ALA A 72 -4.35 2.03 6.05
CA ALA A 72 -3.46 2.07 4.90
C ALA A 72 -4.21 1.65 3.63
N GLY A 73 -4.02 2.36 2.52
CA GLY A 73 -4.62 1.95 1.25
C GLY A 73 -4.18 2.73 0.03
N GLY A 74 -4.18 2.05 -1.13
CA GLY A 74 -3.95 2.65 -2.44
C GLY A 74 -5.21 2.62 -3.27
N PHE A 75 -6.04 3.68 -3.19
CA PHE A 75 -7.31 3.70 -3.93
C PHE A 75 -7.05 3.76 -5.45
N PRO A 76 -7.86 3.06 -6.26
CA PRO A 76 -7.61 2.96 -7.69
C PRO A 76 -7.73 4.32 -8.39
N CYS A 77 -6.74 4.58 -9.25
CA CYS A 77 -6.52 5.84 -9.96
C CYS A 77 -7.24 5.87 -11.34
N GLN A 78 -8.41 5.22 -11.45
CA GLN A 78 -8.99 4.89 -12.76
C GLN A 78 -9.42 6.11 -13.61
N ASP A 79 -9.59 7.29 -13.00
CA ASP A 79 -9.99 8.52 -13.72
C ASP A 79 -8.85 9.54 -13.92
N ILE A 80 -7.60 9.18 -13.62
CA ILE A 80 -6.45 10.11 -13.70
C ILE A 80 -5.46 9.69 -14.82
N SER A 81 -5.70 8.57 -15.51
CA SER A 81 -4.89 8.14 -16.67
C SER A 81 -5.41 8.68 -18.01
N LEU A 82 -4.50 8.97 -18.94
CA LEU A 82 -4.66 9.70 -20.21
C LEU A 82 -5.60 9.10 -21.28
N CYS A 83 -6.37 8.06 -21.00
CA CYS A 83 -7.06 7.28 -22.06
C CYS A 83 -8.53 7.65 -22.34
N LYS A 84 -9.06 8.78 -21.85
CA LYS A 84 -10.37 9.28 -22.31
C LYS A 84 -10.32 10.78 -22.61
N ARG A 85 -10.46 11.12 -23.91
CA ARG A 85 -10.84 12.46 -24.37
C ARG A 85 -12.15 12.85 -23.67
N GLY A 86 -12.15 13.93 -22.90
CA GLY A 86 -13.37 14.54 -22.34
C GLY A 86 -13.57 14.51 -20.83
N ALA A 87 -12.55 14.27 -20.02
CA ALA A 87 -12.67 14.37 -18.56
C ALA A 87 -12.95 15.84 -18.13
N LYS A 88 -14.21 16.14 -17.83
CA LYS A 88 -14.58 17.25 -16.94
C LYS A 88 -13.86 17.01 -15.62
N GLY A 89 -13.21 18.03 -15.06
CA GLY A 89 -12.35 17.93 -13.87
C GLY A 89 -13.03 17.39 -12.61
N ILE A 90 -12.52 17.80 -11.44
CA ILE A 90 -12.87 17.30 -10.09
C ILE A 90 -14.35 17.46 -9.65
N THR A 91 -15.26 17.84 -10.54
CA THR A 91 -16.72 17.82 -10.31
C THR A 91 -17.43 16.58 -10.86
N GLY A 92 -16.71 15.62 -11.44
CA GLY A 92 -17.29 14.34 -11.89
C GLY A 92 -17.52 13.35 -10.73
N GLU A 93 -18.61 12.59 -10.80
CA GLU A 93 -19.08 11.55 -9.86
C GLU A 93 -18.07 10.41 -9.50
N ARG A 94 -16.79 10.50 -9.88
CA ARG A 94 -15.86 9.35 -9.86
C ARG A 94 -14.53 9.63 -9.18
N SER A 95 -14.63 10.25 -8.02
CA SER A 95 -13.66 10.19 -6.93
C SER A 95 -14.16 9.31 -5.76
N GLY A 96 -15.10 8.41 -6.06
CA GLY A 96 -15.95 7.70 -5.10
C GLY A 96 -15.19 6.78 -4.13
N LEU A 97 -14.12 6.12 -4.58
CA LEU A 97 -13.38 5.20 -3.71
C LEU A 97 -12.46 5.93 -2.71
N TRP A 98 -11.99 7.14 -3.05
CA TRP A 98 -11.39 8.01 -2.04
C TRP A 98 -12.43 8.45 -0.99
N SER A 99 -13.65 8.80 -1.40
CA SER A 99 -14.68 9.17 -0.41
C SER A 99 -15.06 8.02 0.51
N GLU A 100 -15.04 6.77 0.05
CA GLU A 100 -15.21 5.60 0.93
C GLU A 100 -14.05 5.43 1.92
N MET A 101 -12.82 5.60 1.46
CA MET A 101 -11.66 5.61 2.36
C MET A 101 -11.75 6.75 3.38
N ALA A 102 -12.09 7.96 2.93
CA ALA A 102 -12.29 9.13 3.77
C ALA A 102 -13.45 8.94 4.77
N ARG A 103 -14.53 8.26 4.38
CA ARG A 103 -15.64 7.88 5.26
C ARG A 103 -15.14 7.01 6.41
N ILE A 104 -14.34 6.00 6.11
CA ILE A 104 -13.75 5.08 7.11
C ILE A 104 -12.75 5.81 8.01
N VAL A 105 -11.85 6.60 7.44
CA VAL A 105 -10.86 7.37 8.21
C VAL A 105 -11.55 8.34 9.16
N ARG A 106 -12.54 9.10 8.68
CA ARG A 106 -13.34 10.02 9.50
C ARG A 106 -14.04 9.29 10.64
N HIS A 107 -14.56 8.10 10.38
CA HIS A 107 -15.24 7.31 11.39
C HIS A 107 -14.26 6.77 12.44
N LEU A 108 -13.14 6.17 12.02
CA LEU A 108 -12.20 5.49 12.91
C LEU A 108 -11.25 6.45 13.65
N GLN A 109 -10.99 7.63 13.09
CA GLN A 109 -10.01 8.60 13.59
C GLN A 109 -8.66 7.95 13.95
N PRO A 110 -8.00 7.27 12.99
CA PRO A 110 -6.76 6.55 13.26
C PRO A 110 -5.62 7.49 13.65
N ARG A 111 -4.63 6.95 14.37
CA ARG A 111 -3.38 7.66 14.68
C ARG A 111 -2.53 7.92 13.43
N LEU A 112 -2.68 7.07 12.42
CA LEU A 112 -1.94 7.16 11.18
C LEU A 112 -2.83 6.76 9.99
N THR A 113 -2.84 7.58 8.95
CA THR A 113 -3.46 7.26 7.66
C THR A 113 -2.39 7.27 6.59
N ILE A 114 -2.24 6.16 5.86
CA ILE A 114 -1.24 6.01 4.79
C ILE A 114 -1.96 5.85 3.47
N VAL A 115 -1.68 6.76 2.54
CA VAL A 115 -2.27 6.77 1.20
C VAL A 115 -1.16 6.56 0.18
N GLU A 116 -1.36 5.65 -0.74
CA GLU A 116 -0.48 5.46 -1.91
C GLU A 116 -1.25 5.74 -3.20
N ASN A 117 -0.56 6.32 -4.18
CA ASN A 117 -1.10 6.47 -5.51
C ASN A 117 0.00 6.67 -6.56
N THR A 118 -0.41 6.80 -7.83
CA THR A 118 0.45 7.27 -8.91
C THR A 118 0.88 8.73 -8.69
N PRO A 119 2.07 9.14 -9.19
CA PRO A 119 2.54 10.52 -9.08
C PRO A 119 1.61 11.56 -9.71
N VAL A 120 0.72 11.16 -10.63
CA VAL A 120 -0.25 12.07 -11.26
C VAL A 120 -1.19 12.69 -10.23
N LEU A 121 -1.42 12.03 -9.08
CA LEU A 121 -2.23 12.59 -7.99
C LEU A 121 -1.74 13.97 -7.55
N THR A 122 -0.42 14.22 -7.60
CA THR A 122 0.18 15.54 -7.24
C THR A 122 -0.40 16.70 -8.04
N SER A 123 -0.85 16.45 -9.27
CA SER A 123 -1.37 17.48 -10.19
C SER A 123 -2.88 17.46 -10.35
N ARG A 124 -3.56 16.37 -9.99
CA ARG A 124 -4.97 16.12 -10.36
C ARG A 124 -5.88 15.63 -9.24
N GLY A 125 -5.46 15.67 -7.98
CA GLY A 125 -6.32 15.25 -6.88
C GLY A 125 -5.78 15.45 -5.47
N LEU A 126 -4.48 15.72 -5.33
CA LEU A 126 -3.84 15.90 -4.02
C LEU A 126 -4.52 16.99 -3.17
N GLY A 127 -4.94 18.11 -3.79
CA GLY A 127 -5.64 19.18 -3.07
C GLY A 127 -6.95 18.73 -2.42
N ARG A 128 -7.70 17.83 -3.06
CA ARG A 128 -8.93 17.26 -2.47
C ARG A 128 -8.62 16.32 -1.31
N VAL A 129 -7.64 15.43 -1.49
CA VAL A 129 -7.19 14.51 -0.44
C VAL A 129 -6.74 15.27 0.80
N LEU A 130 -5.90 16.31 0.61
CA LEU A 130 -5.42 17.16 1.70
C LEU A 130 -6.54 17.98 2.35
N GLY A 131 -7.47 18.53 1.56
CA GLY A 131 -8.63 19.25 2.08
C GLY A 131 -9.50 18.37 2.99
N ASP A 132 -9.87 17.18 2.51
CA ASP A 132 -10.68 16.24 3.29
C ASP A 132 -9.97 15.82 4.60
N LEU A 133 -8.65 15.59 4.55
CA LEU A 133 -7.85 15.25 5.74
C LEU A 133 -7.76 16.41 6.74
N ALA A 134 -7.60 17.64 6.23
CA ALA A 134 -7.57 18.85 7.06
C ALA A 134 -8.94 19.10 7.75
N GLU A 135 -10.05 18.86 7.05
CA GLU A 135 -11.40 18.91 7.65
C GLU A 135 -11.58 17.87 8.76
N MET A 136 -10.86 16.75 8.72
CA MET A 136 -10.81 15.75 9.79
C MET A 136 -9.85 16.11 10.93
N GLY A 137 -9.17 17.26 10.85
CA GLY A 137 -8.20 17.70 11.85
C GLY A 137 -6.86 16.97 11.78
N MET A 138 -6.47 16.50 10.59
CA MET A 138 -5.19 15.80 10.37
C MET A 138 -4.17 16.69 9.66
N ASP A 139 -2.92 16.61 10.09
CA ASP A 139 -1.76 17.07 9.33
C ASP A 139 -1.32 15.97 8.36
N ALA A 140 -0.67 16.34 7.26
CA ALA A 140 -0.18 15.39 6.28
C ALA A 140 1.19 15.77 5.71
N ARG A 141 2.02 14.76 5.48
CA ARG A 141 3.29 14.86 4.75
C ARG A 141 3.25 13.90 3.56
N TRP A 142 3.80 14.30 2.43
CA TRP A 142 3.79 13.48 1.22
C TRP A 142 5.07 13.61 0.41
N GLY A 143 5.33 12.62 -0.44
CA GLY A 143 6.50 12.61 -1.33
C GLY A 143 6.37 11.55 -2.41
N VAL A 144 7.11 11.73 -3.51
CA VAL A 144 7.19 10.74 -4.59
C VAL A 144 8.44 9.91 -4.41
N PHE A 145 8.27 8.60 -4.28
CA PHE A 145 9.34 7.63 -4.04
C PHE A 145 9.52 6.76 -5.27
N SER A 146 10.79 6.52 -5.63
CA SER A 146 11.17 5.61 -6.71
C SER A 146 11.63 4.28 -6.13
N ALA A 147 11.08 3.19 -6.65
CA ALA A 147 11.54 1.86 -6.30
C ALA A 147 13.00 1.60 -6.74
N ALA A 148 13.45 2.22 -7.82
CA ALA A 148 14.82 2.09 -8.31
C ALA A 148 15.85 2.69 -7.34
N VAL A 149 15.51 3.80 -6.68
CA VAL A 149 16.36 4.43 -5.64
C VAL A 149 16.47 3.53 -4.41
N LEU A 150 15.50 2.64 -4.21
CA LEU A 150 15.47 1.64 -3.14
C LEU A 150 15.89 0.23 -3.63
N GLY A 151 16.55 0.17 -4.79
CA GLY A 151 17.20 -1.02 -5.32
C GLY A 151 16.32 -2.07 -5.92
N CYS A 152 15.03 -1.77 -5.99
CA CYS A 152 14.11 -2.60 -6.74
C CYS A 152 14.42 -2.47 -8.22
N ALA A 153 14.26 -3.59 -8.89
CA ALA A 153 14.65 -3.82 -10.26
C ALA A 153 13.69 -3.19 -11.31
N HIS A 154 13.03 -2.09 -10.97
CA HIS A 154 12.01 -1.48 -11.82
C HIS A 154 11.83 0.02 -11.56
N TYR A 155 11.51 0.75 -12.62
CA TYR A 155 11.21 2.18 -12.59
C TYR A 155 9.74 2.39 -12.22
N ARG A 156 9.43 2.33 -10.93
CA ARG A 156 8.09 2.62 -10.41
C ARG A 156 8.15 3.78 -9.44
N HIS A 157 7.57 4.90 -9.85
CA HIS A 157 7.33 6.05 -8.99
C HIS A 157 5.93 5.97 -8.39
N ARG A 158 5.83 6.24 -7.10
CA ARG A 158 4.57 6.34 -6.35
C ARG A 158 4.60 7.50 -5.40
N ILE A 159 3.48 8.22 -5.30
CA ILE A 159 3.29 9.17 -4.21
C ILE A 159 2.83 8.38 -3.00
N PHE A 160 3.46 8.66 -1.87
CA PHE A 160 2.98 8.27 -0.56
C PHE A 160 2.62 9.53 0.20
N LEU A 161 1.51 9.45 0.94
CA LEU A 161 1.05 10.47 1.87
C LEU A 161 0.82 9.80 3.22
N VAL A 162 1.35 10.41 4.26
CA VAL A 162 1.16 10.01 5.65
C VAL A 162 0.45 11.16 6.35
N ALA A 163 -0.73 10.87 6.89
CA ALA A 163 -1.51 11.80 7.67
C ALA A 163 -1.67 11.32 9.12
N TYR A 164 -1.73 12.26 10.05
CA TYR A 164 -1.79 12.02 11.49
C TYR A 164 -2.57 13.17 12.16
N PRO A 165 -3.18 12.96 13.35
CA PRO A 165 -3.91 14.02 14.05
C PRO A 165 -3.06 15.28 14.26
N ASN A 166 -3.65 16.46 14.05
CA ASN A 166 -2.96 17.74 14.21
C ASN A 166 -2.36 17.89 15.61
N GLY A 167 -1.14 18.45 15.68
CA GLY A 167 -0.41 18.65 16.92
C GLY A 167 0.25 17.38 17.48
N THR A 168 0.23 16.28 16.72
CA THR A 168 0.97 15.06 17.06
C THR A 168 2.17 14.87 16.14
N VAL A 169 3.27 14.34 16.67
CA VAL A 169 4.35 13.75 15.87
C VAL A 169 4.15 12.24 15.92
N PRO A 170 4.18 11.52 14.79
CA PRO A 170 4.08 10.06 14.82
C PRO A 170 5.26 9.45 15.58
N GLU A 171 5.04 9.03 16.83
CA GLU A 171 6.03 8.30 17.63
C GLU A 171 5.89 6.77 17.43
N GLY A 172 7.01 6.05 17.49
CA GLY A 172 7.00 4.58 17.60
C GLY A 172 6.84 3.81 16.28
N LEU A 173 7.26 4.39 15.15
CA LEU A 173 7.45 3.64 13.91
C LEU A 173 8.84 2.98 13.92
N ASP A 174 8.87 1.65 13.86
CA ASP A 174 10.13 0.91 13.80
C ASP A 174 10.90 1.32 12.54
N ARG A 175 12.18 1.67 12.72
CA ARG A 175 13.02 2.10 11.60
C ARG A 175 13.46 0.88 10.80
N PRO A 176 13.09 0.74 9.51
CA PRO A 176 13.78 -0.20 8.67
C PRO A 176 15.25 0.25 8.55
N LYS A 177 16.19 -0.65 8.86
CA LYS A 177 17.63 -0.41 8.63
C LYS A 177 17.81 0.08 7.18
N PRO A 178 18.63 1.11 6.92
CA PRO A 178 18.93 1.53 5.56
C PRO A 178 19.36 0.31 4.75
N VAL A 179 18.57 -0.05 3.74
CA VAL A 179 18.99 -1.07 2.79
C VAL A 179 19.99 -0.37 1.88
N CYS A 180 21.28 -0.62 2.08
CA CYS A 180 22.28 -0.19 1.12
C CYS A 180 22.08 -1.03 -0.15
N ILE A 181 21.94 -0.35 -1.28
CA ILE A 181 21.53 -0.95 -2.54
C ILE A 181 22.69 -0.86 -3.50
N ASP A 182 23.15 -2.01 -3.96
CA ASP A 182 24.12 -2.11 -5.05
C ASP A 182 23.37 -2.17 -6.40
N PRO A 183 23.53 -1.17 -7.28
CA PRO A 183 22.94 -1.17 -8.62
C PRO A 183 23.40 -2.32 -9.51
N GLN A 184 24.61 -2.86 -9.29
CA GLN A 184 25.11 -4.04 -10.02
C GLN A 184 24.42 -5.32 -9.53
N GLU A 185 24.23 -5.45 -8.22
CA GLU A 185 23.49 -6.56 -7.63
C GLU A 185 22.00 -6.54 -8.03
N SER A 186 21.38 -5.36 -8.07
CA SER A 186 20.01 -5.18 -8.58
C SER A 186 19.86 -5.62 -10.04
N ARG A 187 20.83 -5.28 -10.91
CA ARG A 187 20.87 -5.74 -12.31
C ARG A 187 21.07 -7.25 -12.43
N ARG A 188 21.95 -7.85 -11.62
CA ARG A 188 22.11 -9.33 -11.60
C ARG A 188 20.82 -10.03 -11.21
N ARG A 189 20.07 -9.47 -10.24
CA ARG A 189 18.76 -9.99 -9.83
C ARG A 189 17.72 -9.90 -10.95
N GLN A 190 17.76 -8.85 -11.80
CA GLN A 190 16.88 -8.74 -12.98
C GLN A 190 17.13 -9.87 -13.97
N SER A 191 18.40 -10.12 -14.30
CA SER A 191 18.79 -11.16 -15.25
C SER A 191 18.43 -12.57 -14.75
N ALA A 192 18.56 -12.83 -13.45
CA ALA A 192 18.16 -14.11 -12.86
C ALA A 192 16.64 -14.33 -12.93
N ARG A 193 15.82 -13.30 -12.67
CA ARG A 193 14.35 -13.39 -12.71
C ARG A 193 13.78 -13.72 -14.09
N ALA A 194 14.46 -13.29 -15.17
CA ALA A 194 14.04 -13.58 -16.54
C ALA A 194 14.22 -15.07 -16.91
N ILE A 195 15.12 -15.78 -16.23
CA ILE A 195 15.41 -17.21 -16.47
C ILE A 195 14.43 -18.11 -15.69
N ASP A 196 14.00 -17.69 -14.49
CA ASP A 196 13.13 -18.47 -13.61
C ASP A 196 11.66 -18.57 -14.07
N ALA A 197 11.22 -17.73 -15.02
CA ALA A 197 9.83 -17.67 -15.51
C ALA A 197 9.32 -18.97 -16.19
N ALA A 198 10.18 -19.98 -16.36
CA ALA A 198 9.90 -21.22 -17.09
C ALA A 198 9.56 -22.45 -16.20
N LEU A 199 9.39 -22.27 -14.88
CA LEU A 199 9.11 -23.40 -13.97
C LEU A 199 7.63 -23.86 -13.95
N PRO A 200 7.34 -25.13 -13.61
CA PRO A 200 5.98 -25.60 -13.33
C PRO A 200 5.39 -24.98 -12.06
N ALA A 201 4.05 -24.85 -12.00
CA ALA A 201 3.33 -24.20 -10.89
C ALA A 201 3.61 -24.80 -9.49
N ASP A 202 3.85 -26.11 -9.41
CA ASP A 202 4.11 -26.79 -8.13
C ASP A 202 5.51 -26.50 -7.56
N ASP A 203 6.49 -26.24 -8.43
CA ASP A 203 7.86 -25.89 -8.01
C ASP A 203 7.92 -24.44 -7.50
N TYR A 204 7.08 -23.55 -8.05
CA TYR A 204 6.97 -22.16 -7.60
C TYR A 204 6.55 -22.03 -6.13
N ALA A 205 5.62 -22.87 -5.66
CA ALA A 205 5.12 -22.82 -4.29
C ALA A 205 6.20 -23.14 -3.24
N ARG A 206 7.28 -23.83 -3.64
CA ARG A 206 8.39 -24.26 -2.77
C ARG A 206 9.60 -23.34 -2.84
N MET A 207 9.60 -22.33 -3.72
CA MET A 207 10.75 -21.46 -3.88
C MET A 207 10.93 -20.49 -2.70
N PRO A 208 12.18 -20.20 -2.30
CA PRO A 208 12.48 -19.17 -1.32
C PRO A 208 11.90 -17.83 -1.75
N ARG A 209 11.18 -17.17 -0.84
CA ARG A 209 10.56 -15.88 -1.12
C ARG A 209 11.61 -14.77 -1.19
N ASP A 210 11.35 -13.79 -2.04
CA ASP A 210 12.21 -12.66 -2.32
C ASP A 210 11.99 -11.52 -1.29
N PRO A 211 12.65 -10.35 -1.43
CA PRO A 211 12.50 -9.26 -0.46
C PRO A 211 11.08 -8.66 -0.35
N ASP A 212 10.20 -8.93 -1.31
CA ASP A 212 8.79 -8.53 -1.32
C ASP A 212 7.87 -9.68 -0.86
N VAL A 213 8.48 -10.75 -0.31
CA VAL A 213 7.81 -11.95 0.21
C VAL A 213 7.01 -12.69 -0.87
N LEU A 214 7.50 -12.62 -2.11
CA LEU A 214 6.96 -13.34 -3.26
C LEU A 214 7.83 -14.54 -3.61
N ALA A 215 7.25 -15.62 -4.13
CA ALA A 215 8.06 -16.68 -4.72
C ALA A 215 8.91 -16.10 -5.87
N ARG A 216 10.16 -16.58 -5.99
CA ARG A 216 11.04 -16.16 -7.09
C ARG A 216 10.37 -16.44 -8.44
N GLY A 217 10.46 -15.48 -9.36
CA GLY A 217 9.85 -15.54 -10.68
C GLY A 217 8.38 -15.05 -10.76
N MET A 218 7.72 -14.78 -9.63
CA MET A 218 6.42 -14.10 -9.66
C MET A 218 6.57 -12.63 -10.05
N ASP A 219 5.64 -12.11 -10.85
CA ASP A 219 5.57 -10.66 -11.10
C ASP A 219 5.25 -9.94 -9.78
N GLY A 220 6.20 -9.10 -9.37
CA GLY A 220 6.14 -8.28 -8.16
C GLY A 220 4.84 -7.52 -7.99
N LEU A 221 4.41 -6.89 -9.08
CA LEU A 221 3.34 -5.90 -9.11
C LEU A 221 1.98 -6.58 -9.20
N GLU A 222 1.89 -7.68 -9.95
CA GLU A 222 0.66 -8.47 -9.99
C GLU A 222 0.46 -9.24 -8.68
N ALA A 223 1.52 -9.81 -8.10
CA ALA A 223 1.41 -10.69 -6.95
C ALA A 223 1.21 -9.98 -5.60
N THR A 224 1.72 -8.75 -5.42
CA THR A 224 1.42 -7.93 -4.22
C THR A 224 0.17 -7.07 -4.37
N GLY A 225 -0.32 -6.87 -5.60
CA GLY A 225 -1.49 -6.05 -5.92
C GLY A 225 -1.37 -4.57 -5.56
N ALA A 226 -2.21 -3.75 -6.19
CA ALA A 226 -2.32 -2.28 -6.06
C ALA A 226 -1.05 -1.44 -6.34
N GLY A 227 0.15 -2.03 -6.45
CA GLY A 227 1.36 -1.32 -6.81
C GLY A 227 2.26 -0.89 -5.66
N TRP A 228 1.96 -1.35 -4.44
CA TRP A 228 2.84 -1.22 -3.30
C TRP A 228 4.04 -2.15 -3.46
N VAL A 229 5.22 -1.56 -3.40
CA VAL A 229 6.46 -2.31 -3.21
C VAL A 229 6.77 -2.21 -1.71
N PRO A 230 6.66 -3.30 -0.93
CA PRO A 230 6.64 -3.23 0.53
C PRO A 230 7.78 -2.42 1.15
N LYS A 231 9.00 -2.62 0.67
CA LYS A 231 10.19 -1.89 1.15
C LYS A 231 10.16 -0.40 0.82
N VAL A 232 9.62 -0.04 -0.35
CA VAL A 232 9.48 1.35 -0.77
C VAL A 232 8.45 2.06 0.10
N ALA A 233 7.31 1.41 0.33
CA ALA A 233 6.26 1.94 1.17
C ALA A 233 6.73 2.10 2.63
N ALA A 234 7.38 1.08 3.19
CA ALA A 234 7.92 1.16 4.55
C ALA A 234 8.94 2.30 4.69
N ARG A 235 9.84 2.46 3.70
CA ARG A 235 10.79 3.58 3.70
C ARG A 235 10.09 4.93 3.56
N ALA A 236 9.10 5.04 2.67
CA ALA A 236 8.35 6.27 2.47
C ALA A 236 7.63 6.70 3.74
N VAL A 237 6.94 5.77 4.41
CA VAL A 237 6.26 6.04 5.68
C VAL A 237 7.24 6.50 6.74
N SER A 238 8.39 5.83 6.88
CA SER A 238 9.43 6.20 7.86
C SER A 238 10.00 7.61 7.64
N VAL A 239 10.22 8.00 6.37
CA VAL A 239 10.71 9.34 6.02
C VAL A 239 9.64 10.39 6.29
N LEU A 240 8.40 10.14 5.87
CA LEU A 240 7.31 11.10 5.98
C LEU A 240 6.82 11.27 7.42
N SER A 241 6.95 10.27 8.27
CA SER A 241 6.58 10.37 9.68
C SER A 241 7.57 11.18 10.54
N GLY A 242 8.74 11.55 10.01
CA GLY A 242 9.68 12.44 10.71
C GLY A 242 10.42 11.81 11.89
N VAL A 243 10.53 10.49 11.95
CA VAL A 243 11.31 9.78 12.96
C VAL A 243 12.76 9.67 12.46
N GLU A 244 13.53 10.77 12.59
CA GLU A 244 14.99 10.81 12.36
C GLU A 244 15.81 10.43 13.58
#